data_AF-A0A6L7M614-F1
#
_entry.id   AF-A0A6L7M614-F1
#
_cell.length_a   1.000
_cell.length_b   1.000
_cell.length_c   1.000
_cell.angle_alpha   90.00
_cell.angle_beta   90.00
_cell.angle_gamma   90.00
#
_symmetry.space_group_name_H-M   'P 1'
#
loop_
_entity.id
_entity.type
_entity.pdbx_description
1 polymer ?
#
loop_
_entity_poly.entity_id
_entity_poly.type
_entity_poly.pdbx_seq_one_letter_code
_entity_poly.pdbx_strand_id
1 'polypeptide(L)'
;MEHSISYKPSSMILFLSICSLTKSRGGDTQYDATESITSHLPRTLAQQLLIRREKVRQCVRESKELEWQGIPLNQLEFNRDLARGPEFGGPRTASFLPALDRYQGRLYQALGPDRKQRVAESRHHLLLLSGLYGLLRPLEPIQLYSCPLKYQIAEIWDGDDLLTDVLCEYVRNQRIAKVVDLTAMDAYRKLIDWNRVSGSGVEVLHAADSMAAGDYALTSFGRLLGSDLLQRTEDELVNLEHGSQLESMVLQSTAVERKGLPSEFDRSPSRPAIELDEGLRGGISEASAKGSIDHGFGDDWQFATTRMFERDVRHRKDIYPEILKAAIEICRDPLTARGNTVKPLSSDYAVPGAWRYRIGYYRLIYVPDQAKRKVNFHRVKHRSEVYSR
;
A
#
# COMPACT_ATOMS: atom_id res chain seq x y z
N MET A 1 -11.94 26.21 21.13
CA MET A 1 -10.52 25.99 21.50
C MET A 1 -10.25 24.51 21.27
N GLU A 2 -9.63 24.14 20.16
CA GLU A 2 -9.10 22.78 20.01
C GLU A 2 -7.95 22.64 20.98
N HIS A 3 -8.03 21.66 21.89
CA HIS A 3 -6.89 21.30 22.72
C HIS A 3 -5.75 20.87 21.80
N SER A 4 -4.57 21.47 21.96
CA SER A 4 -3.37 21.06 21.24
C SER A 4 -3.05 19.61 21.62
N ILE A 5 -3.39 18.66 20.74
CA ILE A 5 -3.06 17.25 20.90
C ILE A 5 -1.53 17.10 20.84
N SER A 6 -0.93 16.45 21.84
CA SER A 6 0.51 16.18 21.91
C SER A 6 0.76 14.69 21.93
N TYR A 7 1.80 14.24 21.22
CA TYR A 7 2.16 12.83 21.14
C TYR A 7 3.26 12.48 22.15
N LYS A 8 2.91 11.76 23.22
CA LYS A 8 3.82 11.42 24.33
C LYS A 8 3.70 9.94 24.73
N PRO A 9 4.11 9.01 23.85
CA PRO A 9 4.11 7.60 24.18
C PRO A 9 5.10 7.31 25.34
N SER A 10 4.86 6.23 26.07
CA SER A 10 5.60 5.88 27.28
C SER A 10 5.90 4.39 27.46
N SER A 11 5.35 3.53 26.60
CA SER A 11 5.43 2.08 26.75
C SER A 11 6.66 1.51 26.05
N MET A 12 7.01 0.26 26.33
CA MET A 12 8.13 -0.43 25.68
C MET A 12 7.78 -1.02 24.30
N ILE A 13 6.67 -0.61 23.68
CA ILE A 13 6.17 -1.16 22.42
C ILE A 13 6.25 -0.10 21.33
N LEU A 14 6.82 -0.47 20.18
CA LEU A 14 6.88 0.35 18.98
C LEU A 14 6.17 -0.33 17.81
N PHE A 15 5.18 0.34 17.24
CA PHE A 15 4.64 0.02 15.93
C PHE A 15 5.43 0.78 14.85
N LEU A 16 5.88 0.09 13.81
CA LEU A 16 6.45 0.74 12.62
C LEU A 16 5.46 0.61 11.46
N SER A 17 5.09 1.72 10.84
CA SER A 17 4.24 1.74 9.64
C SER A 17 4.91 2.50 8.50
N ILE A 18 4.22 2.69 7.37
CA ILE A 18 4.76 3.37 6.18
C ILE A 18 3.99 4.64 5.84
N CYS A 19 4.64 5.53 5.09
CA CYS A 19 3.99 6.70 4.49
C CYS A 19 2.91 6.30 3.48
N SER A 20 2.23 7.31 2.92
CA SER A 20 1.22 7.10 1.90
C SER A 20 1.56 7.81 0.59
N LEU A 21 1.21 7.17 -0.54
CA LEU A 21 1.19 7.84 -1.83
C LEU A 21 0.14 8.95 -1.86
N THR A 22 -1.09 8.69 -1.42
CA THR A 22 -2.20 9.65 -1.36
C THR A 22 -2.08 10.57 -0.15
N LYS A 23 -2.26 11.87 -0.37
CA LYS A 23 -2.06 12.89 0.67
C LYS A 23 -3.09 13.99 0.65
N SER A 24 -3.40 14.52 1.84
CA SER A 24 -4.20 15.73 2.06
C SER A 24 -3.43 16.96 1.58
N ARG A 25 -4.14 17.94 1.02
CA ARG A 25 -3.60 19.28 0.72
C ARG A 25 -3.79 20.22 1.90
N GLY A 26 -3.24 21.43 1.77
CA GLY A 26 -3.27 22.47 2.80
C GLY A 26 -2.24 22.24 3.88
N GLY A 27 -2.44 22.92 5.00
CA GLY A 27 -1.52 22.95 6.13
C GLY A 27 -1.06 24.36 6.48
N ASP A 28 -0.40 24.46 7.62
CA ASP A 28 0.05 25.72 8.21
C ASP A 28 1.52 26.00 7.90
N THR A 29 1.95 27.24 8.09
CA THR A 29 3.35 27.64 7.87
C THR A 29 4.24 27.42 9.09
N GLN A 30 3.64 27.09 10.24
CA GLN A 30 4.37 26.82 11.47
C GLN A 30 4.97 25.41 11.45
N TYR A 31 6.27 25.33 11.73
CA TYR A 31 6.99 24.08 11.88
C TYR A 31 7.31 23.83 13.35
N ASP A 32 6.61 22.88 13.97
CA ASP A 32 6.94 22.41 15.31
C ASP A 32 8.05 21.36 15.25
N ALA A 33 9.28 21.79 15.55
CA ALA A 33 10.44 20.91 15.59
C ALA A 33 10.36 19.88 16.72
N THR A 34 9.60 20.12 17.80
CA THR A 34 9.52 19.18 18.93
C THR A 34 8.81 17.88 18.56
N GLU A 35 7.92 17.94 17.56
CA GLU A 35 7.26 16.78 16.98
C GLU A 35 8.12 16.06 15.93
N SER A 36 9.25 16.63 15.48
CA SER A 36 10.17 15.95 14.58
C SER A 36 10.96 14.85 15.28
N ILE A 37 11.16 13.71 14.62
CA ILE A 37 12.06 12.66 15.12
C ILE A 37 13.47 13.19 15.38
N THR A 38 13.92 14.20 14.63
CA THR A 38 15.27 14.80 14.78
C THR A 38 15.50 15.41 16.17
N SER A 39 14.45 15.88 16.84
CA SER A 39 14.51 16.39 18.21
C SER A 39 14.66 15.29 19.27
N HIS A 40 14.54 14.02 18.88
CA HIS A 40 14.64 12.83 19.75
C HIS A 40 15.91 12.02 19.46
N LEU A 41 16.83 12.57 18.68
CA LEU A 41 18.08 11.93 18.27
C LEU A 41 19.30 12.77 18.72
N PRO A 42 20.47 12.15 18.89
CA PRO A 42 21.73 12.87 19.03
C PRO A 42 21.94 13.82 17.85
N ARG A 43 22.53 15.00 18.13
CA ARG A 43 22.72 16.07 17.15
C ARG A 43 23.36 15.58 15.85
N THR A 44 24.37 14.72 15.93
CA THR A 44 25.08 14.18 14.75
C THR A 44 24.14 13.35 13.87
N LEU A 45 23.34 12.47 14.46
CA LEU A 45 22.43 11.59 13.74
C LEU A 45 21.24 12.37 13.16
N ALA A 46 20.73 13.35 13.92
CA ALA A 46 19.72 14.30 13.44
C ALA A 46 20.22 15.08 12.20
N GLN A 47 21.46 15.56 12.22
CA GLN A 47 22.06 16.27 11.10
C GLN A 47 22.25 15.37 9.87
N GLN A 48 22.72 14.13 10.06
CA GLN A 48 22.83 13.16 8.97
C GLN A 48 21.47 12.86 8.34
N LEU A 49 20.42 12.69 9.15
CA LEU A 49 19.06 12.49 8.67
C LEU A 49 18.56 13.69 7.86
N LEU A 50 18.76 14.92 8.34
CA LEU A 50 18.39 16.13 7.59
C LEU A 50 19.13 16.26 6.25
N ILE A 51 20.43 15.97 6.23
CA ILE A 51 21.23 15.95 4.99
C ILE A 51 20.66 14.93 4.01
N ARG A 52 20.31 13.74 4.49
CA ARG A 52 19.76 12.68 3.64
C ARG A 52 18.38 13.04 3.10
N ARG A 53 17.50 13.60 3.95
CA ARG A 53 16.19 14.12 3.54
C ARG A 53 16.33 15.20 2.45
N GLU A 54 17.27 16.12 2.60
CA GLU A 54 17.54 17.15 1.58
C GLU A 54 18.04 16.54 0.27
N LYS A 55 18.91 15.53 0.31
CA LYS A 55 19.36 14.81 -0.88
C LYS A 55 18.18 14.18 -1.62
N VAL A 56 17.27 13.53 -0.90
CA VAL A 56 16.05 12.96 -1.52
C VAL A 56 15.14 14.07 -2.08
N ARG A 57 14.93 15.17 -1.34
CA ARG A 57 14.15 16.32 -1.82
C ARG A 57 14.73 16.89 -3.11
N GLN A 58 16.06 17.02 -3.17
CA GLN A 58 16.77 17.48 -4.35
C GLN A 58 16.51 16.56 -5.54
N CYS A 59 16.66 15.24 -5.36
CA CYS A 59 16.35 14.26 -6.40
C CYS A 59 14.89 14.36 -6.89
N VAL A 60 13.92 14.51 -5.98
CA VAL A 60 12.50 14.67 -6.32
C VAL A 60 12.22 15.96 -7.10
N ARG A 61 12.93 17.05 -6.79
CA ARG A 61 12.70 18.39 -7.37
C ARG A 61 13.49 18.67 -8.64
N GLU A 62 14.66 18.06 -8.78
CA GLU A 62 15.65 18.47 -9.79
C GLU A 62 15.91 17.37 -10.82
N SER A 63 15.74 16.09 -10.45
CA SER A 63 15.96 15.00 -11.41
C SER A 63 14.84 14.94 -12.45
N LYS A 64 15.25 14.76 -13.71
CA LYS A 64 14.37 14.45 -14.84
C LYS A 64 14.33 12.95 -15.16
N GLU A 65 15.21 12.17 -14.54
CA GLU A 65 15.34 10.73 -14.77
C GLU A 65 14.39 9.91 -13.87
N LEU A 66 14.00 10.48 -12.73
CA LEU A 66 13.06 9.84 -11.84
C LEU A 66 11.64 10.09 -12.32
N GLU A 67 10.90 9.02 -12.58
CA GLU A 67 9.51 9.09 -13.03
C GLU A 67 8.57 8.17 -12.26
N TRP A 68 7.31 8.58 -12.22
CA TRP A 68 6.20 7.77 -11.75
C TRP A 68 5.14 7.69 -12.85
N GLN A 69 4.88 6.48 -13.35
CA GLN A 69 3.91 6.24 -14.42
C GLN A 69 4.16 7.12 -15.66
N GLY A 70 5.42 7.30 -16.05
CA GLY A 70 5.83 8.11 -17.22
C GLY A 70 5.85 9.63 -16.98
N ILE A 71 5.65 10.08 -15.73
CA ILE A 71 5.69 11.50 -15.37
C ILE A 71 6.92 11.76 -14.50
N PRO A 72 7.83 12.67 -14.90
CA PRO A 72 8.95 13.06 -14.06
C PRO A 72 8.50 13.53 -12.67
N LEU A 73 9.22 13.11 -11.62
CA LEU A 73 8.81 13.40 -10.24
C LEU A 73 8.69 14.92 -9.98
N ASN A 74 9.55 15.74 -10.59
CA ASN A 74 9.50 17.19 -10.44
C ASN A 74 8.29 17.86 -11.11
N GLN A 75 7.59 17.14 -12.00
CA GLN A 75 6.35 17.58 -12.66
C GLN A 75 5.09 17.06 -11.95
N LEU A 76 5.21 16.14 -11.01
CA LEU A 76 4.07 15.70 -10.21
C LEU A 76 3.54 16.86 -9.38
N GLU A 77 2.21 17.02 -9.38
CA GLU A 77 1.55 18.17 -8.80
C GLU A 77 1.91 18.40 -7.32
N PHE A 78 2.01 17.32 -6.54
CA PHE A 78 2.36 17.39 -5.11
C PHE A 78 3.80 17.83 -4.86
N ASN A 79 4.68 17.76 -5.85
CA ASN A 79 6.07 18.16 -5.72
C ASN A 79 6.32 19.61 -6.15
N ARG A 80 5.34 20.30 -6.75
CA ARG A 80 5.53 21.65 -7.32
C ARG A 80 6.07 22.66 -6.29
N ASP A 81 5.51 22.60 -5.09
CA ASP A 81 5.76 23.57 -4.02
C ASP A 81 6.66 22.98 -2.90
N LEU A 82 7.25 21.80 -3.14
CA LEU A 82 8.15 21.14 -2.18
C LEU A 82 9.46 21.94 -2.04
N ALA A 83 9.56 22.66 -0.93
CA ALA A 83 10.61 23.62 -0.62
C ALA A 83 11.66 23.05 0.34
N ARG A 84 12.85 23.66 0.35
CA ARG A 84 13.92 23.37 1.33
C ARG A 84 13.62 24.03 2.68
N GLY A 85 12.66 23.48 3.41
CA GLY A 85 12.21 23.93 4.73
C GLY A 85 13.02 23.36 5.90
N PRO A 86 12.62 23.66 7.16
CA PRO A 86 13.33 23.24 8.36
C PRO A 86 13.53 21.72 8.49
N GLU A 87 12.57 20.93 8.02
CA GLU A 87 12.63 19.46 8.01
C GLU A 87 13.64 18.88 7.01
N PHE A 88 14.20 19.75 6.15
CA PHE A 88 15.33 19.50 5.25
C PHE A 88 16.59 20.30 5.65
N GLY A 89 16.61 20.88 6.86
CA GLY A 89 17.72 21.72 7.33
C GLY A 89 17.87 23.04 6.57
N GLY A 90 16.77 23.55 5.99
CA GLY A 90 16.75 24.80 5.25
C GLY A 90 15.88 25.89 5.86
N PRO A 91 15.97 27.13 5.33
CA PRO A 91 15.30 28.28 5.91
C PRO A 91 13.94 28.61 5.26
N ARG A 92 13.51 27.88 4.23
CA ARG A 92 12.31 28.27 3.47
C ARG A 92 11.03 27.92 4.21
N THR A 93 10.08 28.85 4.24
CA THR A 93 8.70 28.55 4.67
C THR A 93 8.02 27.61 3.68
N ALA A 94 7.22 26.69 4.20
CA ALA A 94 6.36 25.80 3.42
C ALA A 94 5.03 25.56 4.14
N SER A 95 4.16 24.75 3.56
CA SER A 95 2.88 24.34 4.17
C SER A 95 2.99 22.94 4.74
N PHE A 96 2.69 22.80 6.03
CA PHE A 96 2.89 21.59 6.81
C PHE A 96 1.58 21.04 7.36
N LEU A 97 1.48 19.73 7.39
CA LEU A 97 0.49 19.00 8.18
C LEU A 97 1.24 17.96 9.00
N PRO A 98 0.77 17.62 10.20
CA PRO A 98 1.20 16.41 10.90
C PRO A 98 1.16 15.20 9.95
N ALA A 99 2.13 14.30 10.02
CA ALA A 99 2.21 13.15 9.11
C ALA A 99 0.90 12.33 9.06
N LEU A 100 0.24 12.10 10.20
CA LEU A 100 -1.07 11.44 10.27
C LEU A 100 -2.21 12.19 9.55
N ASP A 101 -2.15 13.52 9.51
CA ASP A 101 -3.16 14.36 8.83
C ASP A 101 -2.85 14.44 7.32
N ARG A 102 -1.55 14.41 6.98
CA ARG A 102 -1.08 14.43 5.59
C ARG A 102 -1.39 13.12 4.87
N TYR A 103 -1.17 11.96 5.49
CA TYR A 103 -1.30 10.67 4.80
C TYR A 103 -2.75 10.18 4.72
N GLN A 104 -3.16 9.69 3.53
CA GLN A 104 -4.55 9.32 3.23
C GLN A 104 -4.66 7.96 2.51
N GLY A 105 -3.68 7.08 2.74
CA GLY A 105 -3.61 5.74 2.11
C GLY A 105 -4.50 4.72 2.80
N ARG A 106 -4.48 3.49 2.27
CA ARG A 106 -5.29 2.37 2.79
C ARG A 106 -5.16 2.19 4.31
N LEU A 107 -3.93 2.23 4.82
CA LEU A 107 -3.67 2.17 6.25
C LEU A 107 -4.38 3.32 6.99
N TYR A 108 -4.09 4.57 6.65
CA TYR A 108 -4.62 5.76 7.32
C TYR A 108 -6.14 5.90 7.24
N GLN A 109 -6.74 5.48 6.12
CA GLN A 109 -8.20 5.40 5.99
C GLN A 109 -8.78 4.34 6.93
N ALA A 110 -8.13 3.18 7.03
CA ALA A 110 -8.56 2.09 7.90
C ALA A 110 -8.33 2.38 9.40
N LEU A 111 -7.35 3.23 9.77
CA LEU A 111 -7.22 3.75 11.13
C LEU A 111 -8.47 4.56 11.53
N GLY A 112 -9.17 5.18 10.57
CA GLY A 112 -10.41 5.91 10.80
C GLY A 112 -10.26 7.42 11.07
N PRO A 113 -11.38 8.11 11.32
CA PRO A 113 -11.40 9.58 11.43
C PRO A 113 -10.65 10.09 12.66
N ASP A 114 -10.78 9.43 13.82
CA ASP A 114 -10.16 9.85 15.09
C ASP A 114 -8.72 9.38 15.25
N ARG A 115 -8.05 9.01 14.15
CA ARG A 115 -6.71 8.40 14.16
C ARG A 115 -5.68 9.23 14.91
N LYS A 116 -5.74 10.56 14.79
CA LYS A 116 -4.82 11.48 15.47
C LYS A 116 -4.98 11.41 16.98
N GLN A 117 -6.22 11.42 17.45
CA GLN A 117 -6.55 11.30 18.87
C GLN A 117 -6.12 9.92 19.41
N ARG A 118 -6.49 8.84 18.72
CA ARG A 118 -6.14 7.46 19.14
C ARG A 118 -4.63 7.22 19.21
N VAL A 119 -3.87 7.73 18.24
CA VAL A 119 -2.40 7.63 18.29
C VAL A 119 -1.83 8.50 19.40
N ALA A 120 -2.37 9.71 19.62
CA ALA A 120 -1.88 10.61 20.65
C ALA A 120 -2.15 10.12 22.08
N GLU A 121 -3.30 9.47 22.29
CA GLU A 121 -3.72 8.92 23.59
C GLU A 121 -3.11 7.53 23.87
N SER A 122 -2.62 6.84 22.84
CA SER A 122 -1.95 5.56 23.02
C SER A 122 -0.64 5.74 23.79
N ARG A 123 -0.37 4.81 24.71
CA ARG A 123 0.91 4.73 25.41
C ARG A 123 2.02 4.17 24.50
N HIS A 124 1.65 3.55 23.38
CA HIS A 124 2.59 2.87 22.49
C HIS A 124 3.24 3.82 21.49
N HIS A 125 4.48 3.52 21.14
CA HIS A 125 5.21 4.26 20.13
C HIS A 125 4.71 3.87 18.72
N LEU A 126 4.70 4.83 17.82
CA LEU A 126 4.41 4.70 16.40
C LEU A 126 5.44 5.52 15.65
N LEU A 127 6.13 4.90 14.71
CA LEU A 127 6.98 5.58 13.74
C LEU A 127 6.49 5.27 12.32
N LEU A 128 6.71 6.21 11.40
CA LEU A 128 6.31 6.08 10.00
C LEU A 128 7.56 6.12 9.10
N LEU A 129 7.79 5.08 8.32
CA LEU A 129 8.86 5.00 7.34
C LEU A 129 8.41 5.60 6.00
N SER A 130 9.17 6.56 5.49
CA SER A 130 8.82 7.42 4.36
C SER A 130 9.93 7.46 3.32
N GLY A 131 9.56 7.36 2.04
CA GLY A 131 10.53 7.48 0.96
C GLY A 131 11.23 8.85 0.89
N LEU A 132 10.55 9.94 1.27
CA LEU A 132 11.16 11.29 1.29
C LEU A 132 11.86 11.59 2.61
N TYR A 133 11.27 11.17 3.74
CA TYR A 133 11.68 11.62 5.05
C TYR A 133 12.47 10.59 5.87
N GLY A 134 12.58 9.35 5.41
CA GLY A 134 13.11 8.27 6.25
C GLY A 134 12.13 7.98 7.38
N LEU A 135 12.58 7.94 8.63
CA LEU A 135 11.70 7.78 9.78
C LEU A 135 11.06 9.11 10.20
N LEU A 136 9.79 9.04 10.64
CA LEU A 136 8.98 10.17 11.09
C LEU A 136 8.22 9.79 12.36
N ARG A 137 8.01 10.77 13.25
CA ARG A 137 6.97 10.69 14.28
C ARG A 137 5.60 11.01 13.66
N PRO A 138 4.48 10.50 14.21
CA PRO A 138 3.15 10.65 13.62
C PRO A 138 2.66 12.10 13.55
N LEU A 139 3.12 12.95 14.46
CA LEU A 139 2.78 14.38 14.48
C LEU A 139 3.85 15.28 13.86
N GLU A 140 4.94 14.71 13.33
CA GLU A 140 5.98 15.48 12.66
C GLU A 140 5.37 16.28 11.49
N PRO A 141 5.53 17.62 11.46
CA PRO A 141 5.00 18.44 10.38
C PRO A 141 5.73 18.15 9.07
N ILE A 142 5.01 17.77 8.02
CA ILE A 142 5.57 17.43 6.72
C ILE A 142 4.88 18.18 5.57
N GLN A 143 5.68 18.53 4.56
CA GLN A 143 5.18 19.11 3.31
C GLN A 143 4.40 18.09 2.48
N LEU A 144 3.59 18.60 1.55
CA LEU A 144 2.98 17.81 0.50
C LEU A 144 4.07 17.33 -0.49
N TYR A 145 4.02 16.06 -0.88
CA TYR A 145 4.99 15.47 -1.82
C TYR A 145 4.45 14.19 -2.47
N SER A 146 5.07 13.78 -3.57
CA SER A 146 4.97 12.46 -4.19
C SER A 146 6.37 11.89 -4.39
N CYS A 147 6.74 10.88 -3.60
CA CYS A 147 8.03 10.20 -3.69
C CYS A 147 7.80 8.71 -3.55
N PRO A 148 7.55 7.99 -4.66
CA PRO A 148 7.50 6.54 -4.65
C PRO A 148 8.88 6.00 -4.29
N LEU A 149 8.93 5.06 -3.33
CA LEU A 149 10.17 4.38 -2.98
C LEU A 149 10.51 3.37 -4.08
N LYS A 150 11.32 3.79 -5.05
CA LYS A 150 11.90 2.98 -6.13
C LYS A 150 13.43 3.07 -6.11
N TYR A 151 14.10 2.14 -6.78
CA TYR A 151 15.56 1.90 -6.80
C TYR A 151 16.42 3.12 -6.47
N GLN A 152 16.38 4.19 -7.27
CA GLN A 152 17.25 5.37 -7.05
C GLN A 152 16.97 6.13 -5.74
N ILE A 153 15.73 6.18 -5.27
CA ILE A 153 15.39 6.77 -3.95
C ILE A 153 15.81 5.81 -2.83
N ALA A 154 15.62 4.50 -3.02
CA ALA A 154 16.04 3.49 -2.06
C ALA A 154 17.57 3.48 -1.89
N GLU A 155 18.33 3.58 -2.98
CA GLU A 155 19.80 3.69 -2.99
C GLU A 155 20.31 4.90 -2.20
N ILE A 156 19.56 6.01 -2.22
CA ILE A 156 19.91 7.15 -1.38
C ILE A 156 19.84 6.74 0.09
N TRP A 157 18.87 5.93 0.51
CA TRP A 157 18.74 5.48 1.90
C TRP A 157 19.64 4.29 2.26
N ASP A 158 20.00 3.44 1.31
CA ASP A 158 20.69 2.15 1.49
C ASP A 158 22.20 2.29 1.81
N GLY A 159 22.82 3.43 1.49
CA GLY A 159 24.29 3.55 1.40
C GLY A 159 25.11 3.54 2.70
N ASP A 160 24.50 3.59 3.89
CA ASP A 160 25.22 3.72 5.18
C ASP A 160 24.41 3.32 6.42
N ASP A 161 23.38 2.48 6.28
CA ASP A 161 22.53 2.03 7.39
C ASP A 161 21.89 3.15 8.23
N LEU A 162 21.85 4.40 7.75
CA LEU A 162 21.42 5.56 8.52
C LEU A 162 20.02 5.38 9.14
N LEU A 163 19.10 4.73 8.43
CA LEU A 163 17.76 4.48 8.96
C LEU A 163 17.76 3.40 10.05
N THR A 164 18.62 2.40 9.93
CA THR A 164 18.88 1.41 11.00
C THR A 164 19.45 2.12 12.23
N ASP A 165 20.43 3.01 12.05
CA ASP A 165 21.04 3.79 13.13
C ASP A 165 19.99 4.64 13.86
N VAL A 166 19.16 5.35 13.11
CA VAL A 166 18.05 6.16 13.65
C VAL A 166 17.06 5.30 14.43
N LEU A 167 16.69 4.13 13.90
CA LEU A 167 15.75 3.23 14.57
C LEU A 167 16.34 2.67 15.87
N CYS A 168 17.57 2.15 15.83
CA CYS A 168 18.26 1.61 16.99
C CYS A 168 18.45 2.67 18.08
N GLU A 169 18.82 3.89 17.70
CA GLU A 169 18.98 5.01 18.63
C GLU A 169 17.64 5.41 19.28
N TYR A 170 16.56 5.45 18.49
CA TYR A 170 15.22 5.69 19.02
C TYR A 170 14.80 4.58 19.99
N VAL A 171 14.95 3.32 19.59
CA VAL A 171 14.65 2.14 20.40
C VAL A 171 15.37 2.19 21.74
N ARG A 172 16.67 2.49 21.73
CA ARG A 172 17.50 2.60 22.92
C ARG A 172 17.05 3.74 23.83
N ASN A 173 16.82 4.94 23.28
CA ASN A 173 16.44 6.12 24.05
C ASN A 173 15.05 5.97 24.70
N GLN A 174 14.12 5.31 24.00
CA GLN A 174 12.75 5.09 24.49
C GLN A 174 12.59 3.77 25.26
N ARG A 175 13.66 2.97 25.40
CA ARG A 175 13.64 1.66 26.07
C ARG A 175 12.59 0.72 25.49
N ILE A 176 12.50 0.69 24.17
CA ILE A 176 11.61 -0.22 23.44
C ILE A 176 12.13 -1.64 23.63
N ALA A 177 11.24 -2.56 24.01
CA ALA A 177 11.52 -3.99 24.14
C ALA A 177 10.96 -4.78 22.95
N LYS A 178 9.92 -4.27 22.29
CA LYS A 178 9.26 -4.94 21.16
C LYS A 178 8.92 -3.98 20.02
N VAL A 179 9.27 -4.38 18.80
CA VAL A 179 8.91 -3.70 17.55
C VAL A 179 7.94 -4.58 16.76
N VAL A 180 6.79 -4.03 16.42
CA VAL A 180 5.83 -4.66 15.50
C VAL A 180 5.86 -3.90 14.17
N ASP A 181 6.46 -4.52 13.17
CA ASP A 181 6.57 -4.00 11.81
C ASP A 181 5.28 -4.24 11.00
N LEU A 182 4.55 -3.16 10.75
CA LEU A 182 3.32 -3.09 9.96
C LEU A 182 3.57 -2.49 8.56
N THR A 183 4.82 -2.47 8.07
CA THR A 183 5.17 -1.83 6.80
C THR A 183 4.68 -2.59 5.57
N ALA A 184 4.46 -3.91 5.70
CA ALA A 184 3.93 -4.83 4.69
C ALA A 184 4.70 -4.98 3.37
N MET A 185 5.61 -4.07 3.04
CA MET A 185 6.24 -3.96 1.72
C MET A 185 7.75 -4.18 1.78
N ASP A 186 8.26 -5.12 0.95
CA ASP A 186 9.70 -5.43 0.91
C ASP A 186 10.59 -4.22 0.64
N ALA A 187 10.16 -3.29 -0.24
CA ALA A 187 10.93 -2.09 -0.56
C ALA A 187 11.22 -1.22 0.66
N TYR A 188 10.29 -1.18 1.62
CA TYR A 188 10.46 -0.46 2.89
C TYR A 188 11.25 -1.27 3.90
N ARG A 189 10.97 -2.58 4.02
CA ARG A 189 11.67 -3.47 4.94
C ARG A 189 13.17 -3.54 4.66
N LYS A 190 13.57 -3.48 3.40
CA LYS A 190 14.99 -3.50 3.00
C LYS A 190 15.77 -2.26 3.40
N LEU A 191 15.11 -1.17 3.78
CA LEU A 191 15.80 0.04 4.26
C LEU A 191 16.34 -0.08 5.68
N ILE A 192 16.02 -1.18 6.38
CA ILE A 192 16.40 -1.42 7.77
C ILE A 192 17.09 -2.78 7.86
N ASP A 193 18.25 -2.81 8.50
CA ASP A 193 18.88 -4.07 8.92
C ASP A 193 18.21 -4.59 10.20
N TRP A 194 17.22 -5.45 10.01
CA TRP A 194 16.45 -6.06 11.10
C TRP A 194 17.25 -7.00 12.00
N ASN A 195 18.35 -7.58 11.50
CA ASN A 195 19.22 -8.41 12.33
C ASN A 195 19.95 -7.54 13.33
N ARG A 196 20.39 -6.35 12.91
CA ARG A 196 21.05 -5.38 13.78
C ARG A 196 20.09 -4.76 14.80
N VAL A 197 18.85 -4.48 14.40
CA VAL A 197 17.80 -4.06 15.35
C VAL A 197 17.54 -5.15 16.39
N SER A 198 17.30 -6.39 15.95
CA SER A 198 17.08 -7.53 16.87
C SER A 198 18.28 -7.80 17.77
N GLY A 199 19.50 -7.67 17.23
CA GLY A 199 20.77 -7.82 17.93
C GLY A 199 21.00 -6.80 19.05
N SER A 200 20.21 -5.72 19.11
CA SER A 200 20.21 -4.75 20.22
C SER A 200 19.42 -5.20 21.45
N GLY A 201 18.86 -6.42 21.44
CA GLY A 201 18.09 -7.00 22.54
C GLY A 201 16.59 -6.71 22.47
N VAL A 202 16.10 -6.30 21.30
CA VAL A 202 14.69 -6.00 21.04
C VAL A 202 14.05 -7.11 20.22
N GLU A 203 12.86 -7.52 20.61
CA GLU A 203 12.09 -8.48 19.81
C GLU A 203 11.44 -7.76 18.62
N VAL A 204 11.65 -8.28 17.42
CA VAL A 204 11.05 -7.74 16.19
C VAL A 204 10.07 -8.75 15.61
N LEU A 205 8.82 -8.31 15.40
CA LEU A 205 7.77 -9.09 14.77
C LEU A 205 7.26 -8.37 13.52
N HIS A 206 7.33 -9.05 12.40
CA HIS A 206 6.85 -8.59 11.10
C HIS A 206 5.44 -9.09 10.86
N ALA A 207 4.51 -8.16 10.62
CA ALA A 207 3.16 -8.51 10.23
C ALA A 207 3.12 -9.00 8.78
N ALA A 208 2.46 -10.13 8.58
CA ALA A 208 2.01 -10.62 7.28
C ALA A 208 0.49 -10.76 7.32
N ASP A 209 -0.20 -10.53 6.21
CA ASP A 209 -1.62 -10.82 6.10
C ASP A 209 -1.81 -12.19 5.43
N SER A 210 -2.77 -12.97 5.93
CA SER A 210 -3.06 -14.31 5.40
C SER A 210 -3.79 -14.29 4.06
N MET A 211 -4.34 -13.14 3.66
CA MET A 211 -5.18 -12.95 2.48
C MET A 211 -4.61 -11.94 1.46
N ALA A 212 -3.63 -11.12 1.85
CA ALA A 212 -3.05 -10.07 1.02
C ALA A 212 -1.54 -9.90 1.26
N ALA A 213 -0.80 -9.45 0.24
CA ALA A 213 0.59 -9.04 0.37
C ALA A 213 0.74 -7.53 0.08
N GLY A 214 1.92 -7.01 0.43
CA GLY A 214 2.32 -5.65 0.10
C GLY A 214 1.30 -4.59 0.51
N ASP A 215 0.98 -3.75 -0.45
CA ASP A 215 0.14 -2.58 -0.28
C ASP A 215 -1.34 -2.89 0.03
N TYR A 216 -1.83 -4.10 -0.26
CA TYR A 216 -3.19 -4.51 0.07
C TYR A 216 -3.34 -4.92 1.55
N ALA A 217 -2.30 -5.48 2.16
CA ALA A 217 -2.30 -5.86 3.59
C ALA A 217 -2.43 -4.64 4.52
N LEU A 218 -2.00 -3.46 4.06
CA LEU A 218 -2.06 -2.20 4.80
C LEU A 218 -3.47 -1.83 5.30
N THR A 219 -4.53 -2.27 4.61
CA THR A 219 -5.91 -2.02 5.05
C THR A 219 -6.22 -2.78 6.33
N SER A 220 -5.87 -4.07 6.38
CA SER A 220 -6.05 -4.93 7.56
C SER A 220 -5.20 -4.41 8.72
N PHE A 221 -3.93 -4.06 8.45
CA PHE A 221 -3.02 -3.56 9.48
C PHE A 221 -3.47 -2.22 10.04
N GLY A 222 -3.98 -1.31 9.19
CA GLY A 222 -4.52 -0.05 9.66
C GLY A 222 -5.76 -0.21 10.54
N ARG A 223 -6.64 -1.15 10.19
CA ARG A 223 -7.81 -1.50 11.02
C ARG A 223 -7.37 -2.02 12.38
N LEU A 224 -6.54 -3.08 12.40
CA LEU A 224 -6.05 -3.70 13.64
C LEU A 224 -5.29 -2.72 14.53
N LEU A 225 -4.44 -1.86 13.93
CA LEU A 225 -3.74 -0.81 14.67
C LEU A 225 -4.73 0.11 15.37
N GLY A 226 -5.74 0.60 14.65
CA GLY A 226 -6.70 1.57 15.18
C GLY A 226 -7.76 1.01 16.12
N SER A 227 -8.21 -0.24 15.93
CA SER A 227 -9.30 -0.84 16.69
C SER A 227 -8.87 -1.72 17.85
N ASP A 228 -7.61 -2.16 17.88
CA ASP A 228 -7.12 -3.15 18.84
C ASP A 228 -5.73 -2.76 19.39
N LEU A 229 -4.69 -2.80 18.54
CA LEU A 229 -3.30 -2.75 19.01
C LEU A 229 -2.94 -1.48 19.81
N LEU A 230 -3.47 -0.31 19.44
CA LEU A 230 -3.22 0.93 20.18
C LEU A 230 -3.89 0.99 21.57
N GLN A 231 -4.87 0.12 21.83
CA GLN A 231 -5.67 0.08 23.06
C GLN A 231 -5.25 -1.03 24.02
N ARG A 232 -4.50 -2.04 23.53
CA ARG A 232 -3.97 -3.11 24.37
C ARG A 232 -3.02 -2.58 25.43
N THR A 233 -2.85 -3.34 26.49
CA THR A 233 -1.83 -3.10 27.49
C THR A 233 -0.46 -3.52 26.99
N GLU A 234 0.59 -3.04 27.65
CA GLU A 234 1.96 -3.48 27.36
C GLU A 234 2.12 -5.00 27.54
N ASP A 235 1.57 -5.56 28.61
CA ASP A 235 1.63 -7.00 28.90
C ASP A 235 0.97 -7.85 27.79
N GLU A 236 -0.20 -7.42 27.28
CA GLU A 236 -0.88 -8.11 26.18
C GLU A 236 -0.06 -8.10 24.89
N LEU A 237 0.71 -7.04 24.63
CA LEU A 237 1.53 -6.91 23.44
C LEU A 237 2.89 -7.60 23.60
N VAL A 238 3.47 -7.60 24.80
CA VAL A 238 4.69 -8.36 25.12
C VAL A 238 4.47 -9.86 24.92
N ASN A 239 3.27 -10.37 25.20
CA ASN A 239 2.94 -11.79 24.99
C ASN A 239 2.71 -12.19 23.51
N LEU A 240 2.69 -11.24 22.57
CA LEU A 240 2.63 -11.58 21.15
C LEU A 240 3.98 -12.17 20.72
N GLU A 241 3.96 -13.35 20.12
CA GLU A 241 5.16 -14.06 19.66
C GLU A 241 5.06 -14.44 18.18
N HIS A 242 6.14 -15.02 17.63
CA HIS A 242 6.12 -15.63 16.31
C HIS A 242 4.92 -16.60 16.16
N GLY A 243 4.16 -16.43 15.07
CA GLY A 243 2.97 -17.25 14.79
C GLY A 243 1.69 -16.73 15.41
N SER A 244 1.75 -15.72 16.29
CA SER A 244 0.54 -15.08 16.85
C SER A 244 -0.36 -14.55 15.73
N GLN A 245 -1.64 -14.86 15.83
CA GLN A 245 -2.65 -14.48 14.84
C GLN A 245 -3.66 -13.48 15.44
N LEU A 246 -3.85 -12.37 14.74
CA LEU A 246 -4.81 -11.31 15.06
C LEU A 246 -5.68 -11.05 13.83
N GLU A 247 -6.90 -11.59 13.83
CA GLU A 247 -7.75 -11.69 12.64
C GLU A 247 -7.00 -12.35 11.44
N SER A 248 -6.77 -11.60 10.36
CA SER A 248 -6.01 -12.04 9.19
C SER A 248 -4.50 -11.81 9.31
N MET A 249 -4.05 -11.02 10.28
CA MET A 249 -2.64 -10.70 10.50
C MET A 249 -1.95 -11.82 11.26
N VAL A 250 -0.79 -12.25 10.79
CA VAL A 250 0.09 -13.22 11.43
C VAL A 250 1.44 -12.55 11.67
N LEU A 251 1.96 -12.68 12.88
CA LEU A 251 3.26 -12.13 13.25
C LEU A 251 4.37 -13.14 12.97
N GLN A 252 5.48 -12.68 12.40
CA GLN A 252 6.62 -13.51 12.02
C GLN A 252 7.92 -12.88 12.53
N SER A 253 8.89 -13.70 12.90
CA SER A 253 10.21 -13.23 13.34
C SER A 253 11.14 -12.85 12.18
N THR A 254 10.73 -13.12 10.94
CA THR A 254 11.50 -12.81 9.74
C THR A 254 10.73 -11.85 8.83
N ALA A 255 11.45 -10.88 8.28
CA ALA A 255 10.94 -9.92 7.31
C ALA A 255 10.78 -10.58 5.93
N VAL A 256 9.73 -11.38 5.73
CA VAL A 256 9.43 -12.01 4.44
C VAL A 256 8.05 -11.58 3.96
N GLU A 257 7.98 -10.92 2.80
CA GLU A 257 6.71 -10.72 2.11
C GLU A 257 6.20 -12.05 1.54
N ARG A 258 4.91 -12.36 1.81
CA ARG A 258 4.29 -13.59 1.31
C ARG A 258 4.07 -13.51 -0.18
N LYS A 259 4.83 -14.30 -0.94
CA LYS A 259 4.68 -14.43 -2.40
C LYS A 259 3.40 -15.20 -2.75
N GLY A 260 2.80 -14.87 -3.91
CA GLY A 260 1.61 -15.55 -4.43
C GLY A 260 0.28 -15.09 -3.82
N LEU A 261 0.31 -14.11 -2.91
CA LEU A 261 -0.88 -13.38 -2.46
C LEU A 261 -1.05 -12.11 -3.28
N PRO A 262 -2.29 -11.58 -3.43
CA PRO A 262 -2.53 -10.38 -4.21
C PRO A 262 -1.68 -9.20 -3.73
N SER A 263 -0.99 -8.54 -4.64
CA SER A 263 -0.28 -7.27 -4.45
C SER A 263 -0.49 -6.33 -5.65
N GLU A 264 -0.18 -5.04 -5.54
CA GLU A 264 -0.22 -4.11 -6.68
C GLU A 264 0.93 -4.35 -7.68
N PHE A 265 2.04 -4.98 -7.27
CA PHE A 265 3.16 -5.30 -8.16
C PHE A 265 2.86 -6.45 -9.14
N ASP A 266 1.86 -7.29 -8.84
CA ASP A 266 1.34 -8.30 -9.78
C ASP A 266 0.60 -7.68 -10.99
N ARG A 267 0.50 -6.34 -11.04
CA ARG A 267 -0.17 -5.58 -12.12
C ARG A 267 0.77 -4.79 -13.02
N SER A 268 2.02 -5.20 -13.21
CA SER A 268 2.81 -4.68 -14.34
C SER A 268 2.52 -5.51 -15.60
N PRO A 269 1.65 -5.06 -16.53
CA PRO A 269 1.86 -5.45 -17.91
C PRO A 269 3.13 -4.71 -18.34
N SER A 270 4.21 -5.44 -18.57
CA SER A 270 5.21 -5.02 -19.53
C SER A 270 4.45 -4.64 -20.81
N ARG A 271 4.23 -3.35 -21.06
CA ARG A 271 3.80 -2.85 -22.36
C ARG A 271 4.96 -3.10 -23.31
N PRO A 272 4.84 -3.93 -24.36
CA PRO A 272 5.66 -3.69 -25.53
C PRO A 272 5.24 -2.31 -26.06
N ALA A 273 6.21 -1.46 -26.38
CA ALA A 273 5.95 -0.30 -27.20
C ALA A 273 5.31 -0.79 -28.50
N ILE A 274 4.03 -0.47 -28.73
CA ILE A 274 3.43 -0.65 -30.04
C ILE A 274 3.84 0.58 -30.82
N GLU A 275 4.87 0.42 -31.65
CA GLU A 275 5.08 1.27 -32.82
C GLU A 275 3.78 1.29 -33.62
N LEU A 276 3.27 2.51 -33.87
CA LEU A 276 2.20 2.74 -34.82
C LEU A 276 2.77 2.46 -36.22
N ASP A 277 2.57 1.24 -36.72
CA ASP A 277 2.81 0.93 -38.12
C ASP A 277 1.50 0.92 -38.91
N GLU A 278 1.52 1.63 -40.02
CA GLU A 278 0.45 1.85 -40.97
C GLU A 278 0.29 0.60 -41.84
N GLY A 279 -0.90 -0.04 -41.87
CA GLY A 279 -1.09 -1.12 -42.87
C GLY A 279 -2.21 -2.13 -42.65
N LEU A 280 -3.45 -1.70 -42.41
CA LEU A 280 -4.60 -2.59 -42.54
C LEU A 280 -5.13 -2.57 -43.98
N ARG A 281 -4.51 -3.39 -44.84
CA ARG A 281 -5.16 -3.94 -46.05
C ARG A 281 -4.96 -5.46 -46.08
N GLY A 282 -6.08 -6.17 -45.90
CA GLY A 282 -6.34 -7.44 -46.57
C GLY A 282 -6.06 -8.73 -45.80
N GLY A 283 -7.07 -9.61 -45.80
CA GLY A 283 -6.87 -11.02 -46.09
C GLY A 283 -6.76 -11.98 -44.90
N ILE A 284 -7.78 -12.81 -44.75
CA ILE A 284 -7.75 -14.05 -43.97
C ILE A 284 -6.95 -15.10 -44.77
N SER A 285 -5.99 -15.81 -44.15
CA SER A 285 -5.67 -17.23 -44.43
C SER A 285 -4.77 -17.83 -43.35
N GLU A 286 -4.77 -19.16 -43.30
CA GLU A 286 -4.48 -20.06 -42.20
C GLU A 286 -2.99 -20.33 -41.87
N ALA A 287 -2.84 -20.87 -40.64
CA ALA A 287 -1.80 -21.77 -40.17
C ALA A 287 -0.34 -21.28 -40.10
N SER A 288 0.14 -21.07 -38.87
CA SER A 288 1.36 -21.70 -38.37
C SER A 288 1.47 -21.53 -36.85
N ALA A 289 1.48 -22.65 -36.15
CA ALA A 289 1.79 -22.73 -34.74
C ALA A 289 3.27 -22.39 -34.50
N LYS A 290 3.55 -21.56 -33.48
CA LYS A 290 4.64 -21.72 -32.49
C LYS A 290 4.72 -20.49 -31.59
N GLY A 291 4.70 -20.71 -30.28
CA GLY A 291 5.00 -19.69 -29.27
C GLY A 291 4.01 -19.63 -28.10
N SER A 292 3.78 -20.76 -27.43
CA SER A 292 3.19 -20.77 -26.09
C SER A 292 4.21 -20.22 -25.09
N ILE A 293 3.90 -19.12 -24.42
CA ILE A 293 4.57 -18.76 -23.15
C ILE A 293 3.85 -19.56 -22.07
N ASP A 294 4.48 -20.69 -21.73
CA ASP A 294 4.07 -21.58 -20.65
C ASP A 294 4.64 -21.02 -19.34
N HIS A 295 3.78 -20.38 -18.54
CA HIS A 295 4.06 -20.10 -17.14
C HIS A 295 3.19 -21.03 -16.31
N GLY A 296 3.72 -22.22 -16.06
CA GLY A 296 3.18 -23.18 -15.12
C GLY A 296 3.13 -22.59 -13.70
N PHE A 297 1.96 -22.13 -13.31
CA PHE A 297 1.52 -21.98 -11.91
C PHE A 297 0.25 -22.83 -11.76
N GLY A 298 0.26 -23.74 -10.79
CA GLY A 298 -0.73 -24.81 -10.65
C GLY A 298 -2.17 -24.33 -10.45
N ASP A 299 -3.10 -25.19 -10.87
CA ASP A 299 -4.50 -25.34 -10.44
C ASP A 299 -5.43 -24.12 -10.23
N ASP A 300 -5.06 -22.89 -10.60
CA ASP A 300 -5.88 -21.69 -10.46
C ASP A 300 -6.53 -21.22 -11.78
N TRP A 301 -7.74 -20.64 -11.71
CA TRP A 301 -8.47 -20.23 -12.94
C TRP A 301 -7.95 -18.87 -13.40
N GLN A 302 -7.53 -18.80 -14.65
CA GLN A 302 -7.12 -17.55 -15.29
C GLN A 302 -8.34 -16.65 -15.51
N PHE A 303 -8.17 -15.33 -15.45
CA PHE A 303 -9.24 -14.38 -15.80
C PHE A 303 -8.98 -13.73 -17.15
N ALA A 304 -10.05 -13.37 -17.86
CA ALA A 304 -10.01 -12.49 -19.02
C ALA A 304 -11.23 -11.59 -19.08
N THR A 305 -11.10 -10.50 -19.81
CA THR A 305 -12.13 -9.48 -19.97
C THR A 305 -12.51 -9.33 -21.44
N THR A 306 -13.78 -8.99 -21.67
CA THR A 306 -14.21 -8.51 -22.99
C THR A 306 -14.16 -6.98 -23.04
N ARG A 307 -14.06 -6.40 -24.24
CA ARG A 307 -14.18 -4.94 -24.43
C ARG A 307 -15.48 -4.36 -23.84
N MET A 308 -16.56 -5.16 -23.86
CA MET A 308 -17.84 -4.73 -23.29
C MET A 308 -17.78 -4.66 -21.76
N PHE A 309 -17.14 -5.63 -21.12
CA PHE A 309 -16.89 -5.61 -19.68
C PHE A 309 -16.04 -4.39 -19.29
N GLU A 310 -14.93 -4.15 -19.99
CA GLU A 310 -14.05 -3.00 -19.71
C GLU A 310 -14.80 -1.66 -19.84
N ARG A 311 -15.66 -1.53 -20.84
CA ARG A 311 -16.53 -0.36 -21.01
C ARG A 311 -17.53 -0.23 -19.86
N ASP A 312 -18.22 -1.31 -19.49
CA ASP A 312 -19.20 -1.30 -18.40
C ASP A 312 -18.54 -0.89 -17.06
N VAL A 313 -17.32 -1.38 -16.79
CA VAL A 313 -16.54 -1.09 -15.57
C VAL A 313 -16.01 0.34 -15.54
N ARG A 314 -15.53 0.87 -16.68
CA ARG A 314 -14.97 2.24 -16.77
C ARG A 314 -15.94 3.31 -16.28
N HIS A 315 -17.25 3.09 -16.45
CA HIS A 315 -18.31 4.01 -16.06
C HIS A 315 -18.92 3.71 -14.68
N ARG A 316 -18.31 2.81 -13.89
CA ARG A 316 -18.85 2.28 -12.62
C ARG A 316 -17.80 2.33 -11.51
N LYS A 317 -17.26 3.52 -11.25
CA LYS A 317 -16.24 3.73 -10.19
C LYS A 317 -16.80 3.50 -8.78
N ASP A 318 -18.11 3.69 -8.61
CA ASP A 318 -18.88 3.54 -7.38
C ASP A 318 -18.95 2.11 -6.85
N ILE A 319 -18.90 1.11 -7.75
CA ILE A 319 -18.97 -0.33 -7.40
C ILE A 319 -17.71 -1.11 -7.83
N TYR A 320 -16.66 -0.40 -8.22
CA TYR A 320 -15.43 -1.01 -8.73
C TYR A 320 -14.75 -1.96 -7.72
N PRO A 321 -14.64 -1.61 -6.42
CA PRO A 321 -14.08 -2.52 -5.41
C PRO A 321 -14.86 -3.84 -5.31
N GLU A 322 -16.19 -3.79 -5.38
CA GLU A 322 -17.07 -4.94 -5.30
C GLU A 322 -17.01 -5.81 -6.56
N ILE A 323 -16.83 -5.20 -7.75
CA ILE A 323 -16.58 -5.93 -9.00
C ILE A 323 -15.27 -6.71 -8.90
N LEU A 324 -14.21 -6.09 -8.38
CA LEU A 324 -12.92 -6.75 -8.22
C LEU A 324 -12.99 -7.90 -7.20
N LYS A 325 -13.66 -7.68 -6.05
CA LYS A 325 -13.89 -8.72 -5.04
C LYS A 325 -14.66 -9.90 -5.63
N ALA A 326 -15.74 -9.63 -6.37
CA ALA A 326 -16.54 -10.65 -7.04
C ALA A 326 -15.70 -11.45 -8.06
N ALA A 327 -14.87 -10.78 -8.85
CA ALA A 327 -14.03 -11.44 -9.85
C ALA A 327 -13.04 -12.43 -9.20
N ILE A 328 -12.41 -12.05 -8.10
CA ILE A 328 -11.51 -12.93 -7.33
C ILE A 328 -12.28 -14.13 -6.78
N GLU A 329 -13.46 -13.91 -6.19
CA GLU A 329 -14.28 -15.00 -5.64
C GLU A 329 -14.79 -15.98 -6.70
N ILE A 330 -15.02 -15.51 -7.93
CA ILE A 330 -15.42 -16.33 -9.07
C ILE A 330 -14.23 -17.17 -9.54
N CYS A 331 -13.04 -16.59 -9.69
CA CYS A 331 -11.86 -17.34 -10.15
C CYS A 331 -11.42 -18.47 -9.19
N ARG A 332 -11.79 -18.41 -7.90
CA ARG A 332 -11.54 -19.53 -6.97
C ARG A 332 -12.38 -20.76 -7.30
N ASP A 333 -13.63 -20.56 -7.68
CA ASP A 333 -14.56 -21.64 -7.96
C ASP A 333 -15.74 -21.12 -8.80
N PRO A 334 -15.57 -21.03 -10.14
CA PRO A 334 -16.50 -20.33 -11.02
C PRO A 334 -17.75 -21.15 -11.37
N LEU A 335 -17.74 -22.45 -11.05
CA LEU A 335 -18.80 -23.40 -11.39
C LEU A 335 -19.67 -23.79 -10.19
N THR A 336 -19.35 -23.34 -8.99
CA THR A 336 -20.17 -23.61 -7.79
C THR A 336 -21.25 -22.57 -7.60
N ALA A 337 -22.50 -23.00 -7.65
CA ALA A 337 -23.65 -22.16 -7.33
C ALA A 337 -23.65 -21.79 -5.84
N ARG A 338 -23.89 -20.51 -5.53
CA ARG A 338 -23.91 -19.98 -4.16
C ARG A 338 -25.18 -19.19 -3.92
N GLY A 339 -26.22 -19.87 -3.44
CA GLY A 339 -27.51 -19.25 -3.13
C GLY A 339 -28.05 -18.40 -4.29
N ASN A 340 -28.46 -17.15 -4.03
CA ASN A 340 -28.87 -16.21 -5.08
C ASN A 340 -27.74 -15.31 -5.59
N THR A 341 -26.51 -15.60 -5.18
CA THR A 341 -25.33 -14.80 -5.49
C THR A 341 -24.65 -15.30 -6.75
N VAL A 342 -24.32 -16.59 -6.83
CA VAL A 342 -23.67 -17.21 -8.00
C VAL A 342 -24.59 -18.26 -8.60
N LYS A 343 -25.04 -18.08 -9.85
CA LYS A 343 -25.92 -19.03 -10.55
C LYS A 343 -25.70 -18.98 -12.06
N PRO A 344 -25.93 -20.09 -12.78
CA PRO A 344 -26.00 -20.06 -14.24
C PRO A 344 -27.15 -19.14 -14.68
N LEU A 345 -26.94 -18.43 -15.79
CA LEU A 345 -28.00 -17.78 -16.54
C LEU A 345 -28.70 -18.85 -17.38
N SER A 346 -30.03 -18.79 -17.54
CA SER A 346 -30.75 -19.78 -18.34
C SER A 346 -30.32 -19.73 -19.82
N SER A 347 -30.71 -20.71 -20.62
CA SER A 347 -30.37 -20.79 -22.05
C SER A 347 -30.87 -19.63 -22.92
N ASP A 348 -31.74 -18.77 -22.39
CA ASP A 348 -32.46 -17.75 -23.17
C ASP A 348 -31.73 -16.40 -23.22
N TYR A 349 -30.51 -16.29 -22.69
CA TYR A 349 -29.70 -15.07 -22.71
C TYR A 349 -28.68 -15.08 -23.85
N ALA A 350 -28.26 -13.88 -24.27
CA ALA A 350 -27.34 -13.64 -25.40
C ALA A 350 -25.94 -14.28 -25.28
N VAL A 351 -25.59 -14.90 -24.14
CA VAL A 351 -24.30 -15.57 -23.93
C VAL A 351 -24.54 -16.99 -23.40
N PRO A 352 -24.49 -18.02 -24.26
CA PRO A 352 -24.65 -19.40 -23.86
C PRO A 352 -23.60 -19.82 -22.81
N GLY A 353 -24.02 -20.60 -21.81
CA GLY A 353 -23.14 -21.07 -20.74
C GLY A 353 -22.70 -19.99 -19.75
N ALA A 354 -23.29 -18.79 -19.80
CA ALA A 354 -22.95 -17.72 -18.89
C ALA A 354 -23.49 -17.95 -17.48
N TRP A 355 -22.77 -17.39 -16.52
CA TRP A 355 -23.09 -17.33 -15.11
C TRP A 355 -23.24 -15.88 -14.68
N ARG A 356 -23.98 -15.67 -13.58
CA ARG A 356 -24.10 -14.37 -12.93
C ARG A 356 -23.57 -14.42 -11.50
N TYR A 357 -22.91 -13.34 -11.10
CA TYR A 357 -22.58 -13.02 -9.72
C TYR A 357 -23.33 -11.75 -9.29
N ARG A 358 -23.99 -11.76 -8.14
CA ARG A 358 -24.76 -10.62 -7.60
C ARG A 358 -23.90 -9.64 -6.81
N ILE A 359 -23.90 -8.38 -7.24
CA ILE A 359 -23.30 -7.25 -6.53
C ILE A 359 -24.39 -6.22 -6.25
N GLY A 360 -25.07 -6.33 -5.11
CA GLY A 360 -26.23 -5.47 -4.80
C GLY A 360 -27.31 -5.51 -5.89
N TYR A 361 -27.54 -4.35 -6.54
CA TYR A 361 -28.44 -4.20 -7.68
C TYR A 361 -27.81 -4.52 -9.04
N TYR A 362 -26.51 -4.78 -9.10
CA TYR A 362 -25.79 -5.14 -10.32
C TYR A 362 -25.52 -6.64 -10.41
N ARG A 363 -25.30 -7.13 -11.62
CA ARG A 363 -24.87 -8.49 -11.93
C ARG A 363 -23.61 -8.43 -12.77
N LEU A 364 -22.60 -9.15 -12.32
CA LEU A 364 -21.40 -9.47 -13.07
C LEU A 364 -21.67 -10.74 -13.86
N ILE A 365 -21.55 -10.68 -15.19
CA ILE A 365 -21.81 -11.80 -16.10
C ILE A 365 -20.48 -12.36 -16.56
N TYR A 366 -20.29 -13.67 -16.44
CA TYR A 366 -19.04 -14.35 -16.81
C TYR A 366 -19.31 -15.72 -17.47
N VAL A 367 -18.34 -16.23 -18.23
CA VAL A 367 -18.40 -17.56 -18.84
C VAL A 367 -17.15 -18.34 -18.43
N PRO A 368 -17.28 -19.45 -17.67
CA PRO A 368 -16.18 -20.34 -17.39
C PRO A 368 -15.89 -21.25 -18.59
N ASP A 369 -14.63 -21.29 -19.03
CA ASP A 369 -14.07 -22.25 -19.96
C ASP A 369 -13.26 -23.28 -19.15
N GLN A 370 -13.90 -24.41 -18.85
CA GLN A 370 -13.31 -25.45 -18.02
C GLN A 370 -12.10 -26.12 -18.67
N ALA A 371 -12.12 -26.28 -20.00
CA ALA A 371 -11.02 -26.89 -20.74
C ALA A 371 -9.75 -26.03 -20.66
N LYS A 372 -9.91 -24.70 -20.71
CA LYS A 372 -8.80 -23.76 -20.62
C LYS A 372 -8.58 -23.20 -19.23
N ARG A 373 -9.31 -23.68 -18.21
CA ARG A 373 -9.22 -23.19 -16.83
C ARG A 373 -9.34 -21.66 -16.77
N LYS A 374 -10.27 -21.08 -17.53
CA LYS A 374 -10.36 -19.63 -17.76
C LYS A 374 -11.76 -19.09 -17.49
N VAL A 375 -11.86 -17.93 -16.83
CA VAL A 375 -13.11 -17.19 -16.61
C VAL A 375 -13.11 -15.95 -17.49
N ASN A 376 -14.07 -15.85 -18.42
CA ASN A 376 -14.24 -14.68 -19.27
C ASN A 376 -15.33 -13.77 -18.69
N PHE A 377 -14.95 -12.57 -18.23
CA PHE A 377 -15.90 -11.56 -17.76
C PHE A 377 -16.50 -10.78 -18.93
N HIS A 378 -17.81 -10.87 -19.08
CA HIS A 378 -18.54 -10.36 -20.23
C HIS A 378 -19.16 -8.98 -20.00
N ARG A 379 -19.88 -8.78 -18.89
CA ARG A 379 -20.66 -7.55 -18.66
C ARG A 379 -20.83 -7.25 -17.17
N VAL A 380 -21.07 -5.97 -16.86
CA VAL A 380 -21.62 -5.55 -15.57
C VAL A 380 -22.92 -4.79 -15.83
N LYS A 381 -24.03 -5.31 -15.33
CA LYS A 381 -25.36 -4.80 -15.67
C LYS A 381 -26.25 -4.60 -14.46
N HIS A 382 -27.08 -3.56 -14.47
CA HIS A 382 -28.11 -3.40 -13.46
C HIS A 382 -29.11 -4.57 -13.56
N ARG A 383 -29.70 -5.00 -12.45
CA ARG A 383 -30.59 -6.17 -12.38
C ARG A 383 -31.70 -6.11 -13.44
N SER A 384 -32.29 -4.95 -13.69
CA SER A 384 -33.34 -4.76 -14.69
C SER A 384 -32.86 -4.98 -16.13
N GLU A 385 -31.59 -4.69 -16.42
CA GLU A 385 -30.99 -4.79 -17.77
C GLU A 385 -30.46 -6.20 -18.08
N VAL A 386 -30.29 -7.05 -17.05
CA VAL A 386 -29.82 -8.43 -17.23
C VAL A 386 -30.93 -9.31 -17.80
N TYR A 387 -32.19 -8.91 -17.58
CA TYR A 387 -33.40 -9.68 -17.91
C TYR A 387 -34.24 -9.06 -19.03
N SER A 388 -33.88 -7.87 -19.51
CA SER A 388 -34.49 -7.28 -20.70
C SER A 388 -33.94 -7.99 -21.94
N ARG A 389 -34.84 -8.57 -22.75
CA ARG A 389 -34.51 -9.13 -24.06
C ARG A 389 -33.93 -8.10 -25.00
#